data_AF-A0A9E5NIU3-F1
#
_entry.id   AF-A0A9E5NIU3-F1
#
_cell.length_a   1.000
_cell.length_b   1.000
_cell.length_c   1.000
_cell.angle_alpha   90.00
_cell.angle_beta   90.00
_cell.angle_gamma   90.00
#
_symmetry.space_group_name_H-M   'P 1'
#
loop_
_entity.id
_entity.type
_entity.pdbx_description
1 polymer ?
#
loop_
_entity_poly.entity_id
_entity_poly.type
_entity_poly.pdbx_seq_one_letter_code
_entity_poly.pdbx_strand_id
1 'polypeptide(L)'
;VYLNGYLLDEAKWDGLVPYQFQEEVSQSHLVDGTNVVSVECPLELPVTVTYDLVYVDSFEIDYYRAYTAENDSLLFDGDGAGTWQYEVAGFTTDALEVFDITDPLSVTRMVSTTVVGSGSYSLKFEDTIGGEHHYLALRPSQYKSHPLILEDTPSSLADTSNGADYIIITHSDFRDAVIPLRDHREGQGLGTFIADVQDVYDEFSYGIFDPRAIRDFLRYAYDNWVDPPPSYVLLVGDGNYDF
;
A
#
# COMPACT_ATOMS: atom_id res chain seq x y z
N VAL A 1 -19.56 -22.13 8.71
CA VAL A 1 -18.49 -21.78 7.75
C VAL A 1 -17.64 -23.01 7.51
N TYR A 2 -17.31 -23.30 6.26
CA TYR A 2 -16.51 -24.47 5.88
C TYR A 2 -15.29 -24.06 5.06
N LEU A 3 -14.23 -24.84 5.16
CA LEU A 3 -13.08 -24.81 4.27
C LEU A 3 -12.92 -26.17 3.59
N ASN A 4 -13.03 -26.23 2.27
CA ASN A 4 -12.96 -27.47 1.49
C ASN A 4 -13.88 -28.58 2.02
N GLY A 5 -15.04 -28.21 2.57
CA GLY A 5 -16.02 -29.13 3.17
C GLY A 5 -15.74 -29.51 4.63
N TYR A 6 -14.65 -29.06 5.25
CA TYR A 6 -14.41 -29.18 6.69
C TYR A 6 -15.11 -28.05 7.43
N LEU A 7 -15.96 -28.39 8.40
CA LEU A 7 -16.64 -27.41 9.24
C LEU A 7 -15.59 -26.68 10.10
N LEU A 8 -15.53 -25.36 9.96
CA LEU A 8 -14.68 -24.51 10.79
C LEU A 8 -15.45 -23.90 11.95
N ASP A 9 -16.65 -23.39 11.67
CA ASP A 9 -17.45 -22.67 12.66
C ASP A 9 -18.96 -22.82 12.38
N GLU A 10 -19.77 -22.75 13.43
CA GLU A 10 -21.23 -22.73 13.37
C GLU A 10 -21.77 -21.65 14.31
N ALA A 11 -22.55 -20.72 13.75
CA ALA A 11 -23.05 -19.58 14.50
C ALA A 11 -24.49 -19.22 14.12
N LYS A 12 -25.18 -18.57 15.06
CA LYS A 12 -26.53 -18.04 14.89
C LYS A 12 -26.58 -16.60 15.40
N TRP A 13 -27.06 -15.70 14.55
CA TRP A 13 -27.28 -14.30 14.89
C TRP A 13 -28.54 -13.79 14.17
N ASP A 14 -28.99 -12.57 14.52
CA ASP A 14 -30.18 -11.95 13.95
C ASP A 14 -29.88 -10.48 13.59
N GLY A 15 -30.50 -10.01 12.51
CA GLY A 15 -30.31 -8.66 11.96
C GLY A 15 -29.06 -8.49 11.09
N LEU A 16 -28.91 -7.26 10.57
CA LEU A 16 -27.77 -6.84 9.73
C LEU A 16 -26.59 -6.42 10.62
N VAL A 17 -26.06 -7.36 11.38
CA VAL A 17 -24.91 -7.16 12.27
C VAL A 17 -23.68 -7.90 11.73
N PRO A 18 -22.47 -7.33 11.86
CA PRO A 18 -21.26 -8.02 11.49
C PRO A 18 -21.04 -9.23 12.41
N TYR A 19 -20.59 -10.33 11.82
CA TYR A 19 -20.16 -11.53 12.54
C TYR A 19 -18.71 -11.83 12.15
N GLN A 20 -17.86 -12.06 13.16
CA GLN A 20 -16.45 -12.37 13.01
C GLN A 20 -16.11 -13.58 13.87
N PHE A 21 -15.32 -14.50 13.32
CA PHE A 21 -14.77 -15.64 14.03
C PHE A 21 -13.30 -15.83 13.63
N GLN A 22 -12.54 -16.51 14.48
CA GLN A 22 -11.14 -16.87 14.23
C GLN A 22 -10.91 -18.26 14.81
N GLU A 23 -10.41 -19.18 14.00
CA GLU A 23 -10.21 -20.58 14.36
C GLU A 23 -8.88 -21.10 13.82
N GLU A 24 -8.27 -22.03 14.55
CA GLU A 24 -7.07 -22.74 14.11
C GLU A 24 -7.45 -23.76 13.03
N VAL A 25 -6.90 -23.60 11.84
CA VAL A 25 -7.18 -24.49 10.70
C VAL A 25 -6.06 -25.50 10.53
N SER A 26 -6.40 -26.79 10.45
CA SER A 26 -5.41 -27.79 10.07
C SER A 26 -4.91 -27.55 8.64
N GLN A 27 -3.59 -27.47 8.45
CA GLN A 27 -2.97 -27.43 7.12
C GLN A 27 -3.49 -28.54 6.19
N SER A 28 -3.88 -29.70 6.73
CA SER A 28 -4.43 -30.82 5.97
C SER A 28 -5.81 -30.55 5.35
N HIS A 29 -6.51 -29.51 5.79
CA HIS A 29 -7.76 -29.06 5.17
C HIS A 29 -7.51 -28.27 3.88
N LEU A 30 -6.29 -27.76 3.68
CA LEU A 30 -5.90 -27.05 2.47
C LEU A 30 -5.40 -28.01 1.40
N VAL A 31 -5.68 -27.65 0.14
CA VAL A 31 -5.21 -28.34 -1.04
C VAL A 31 -4.32 -27.43 -1.87
N ASP A 32 -3.41 -28.01 -2.64
CA ASP A 32 -2.68 -27.28 -3.66
C ASP A 32 -3.66 -26.75 -4.73
N GLY A 33 -3.53 -25.48 -5.09
CA GLY A 33 -4.44 -24.80 -6.00
C GLY A 33 -5.67 -24.19 -5.32
N THR A 34 -6.85 -24.43 -5.90
CA THR A 34 -8.08 -23.73 -5.50
C THR A 34 -8.66 -24.31 -4.22
N ASN A 35 -8.69 -23.49 -3.17
CA ASN A 35 -9.39 -23.75 -1.92
C ASN A 35 -10.75 -23.03 -1.93
N VAL A 36 -11.77 -23.63 -1.32
CA VAL A 36 -13.14 -23.10 -1.29
C VAL A 36 -13.55 -22.85 0.16
N VAL A 37 -13.83 -21.59 0.48
CA VAL A 37 -14.52 -21.20 1.71
C VAL A 37 -16.01 -21.07 1.40
N SER A 38 -16.87 -21.75 2.15
CA SER A 38 -18.32 -21.66 1.98
C SER A 38 -19.03 -21.26 3.28
N VAL A 39 -20.06 -20.46 3.12
CA VAL A 39 -21.02 -20.14 4.18
C VAL A 39 -22.34 -20.78 3.79
N GLU A 40 -22.83 -21.70 4.62
CA GLU A 40 -24.11 -22.37 4.41
C GLU A 40 -25.12 -21.79 5.39
N CYS A 41 -26.30 -21.42 4.88
CA CYS A 41 -27.43 -20.97 5.68
C CYS A 41 -28.51 -22.05 5.61
N PRO A 42 -28.63 -22.94 6.61
CA PRO A 42 -29.53 -24.09 6.55
C PRO A 42 -31.03 -23.74 6.65
N LEU A 43 -31.38 -22.46 6.81
CA LEU A 43 -32.74 -21.94 6.92
C LEU A 43 -33.56 -22.66 8.01
N GLU A 44 -33.01 -22.77 9.22
CA GLU A 44 -33.65 -23.43 10.38
C GLU A 44 -34.73 -22.57 11.08
N LEU A 45 -35.30 -21.59 10.39
CA LEU A 45 -36.26 -20.64 10.94
C LEU A 45 -37.73 -21.07 10.70
N PRO A 46 -38.69 -20.51 11.46
CA PRO A 46 -40.12 -20.77 11.25
C PRO A 46 -40.51 -20.49 9.79
N VAL A 47 -41.51 -21.23 9.29
CA VAL A 47 -42.00 -21.28 7.89
C VAL A 47 -42.31 -19.93 7.22
N THR A 48 -42.28 -18.83 7.96
CA THR A 48 -42.49 -17.46 7.48
C THR A 48 -41.23 -16.78 6.94
N VAL A 49 -40.03 -17.30 7.22
CA VAL A 49 -38.76 -16.80 6.66
C VAL A 49 -38.37 -17.67 5.47
N THR A 50 -38.17 -17.07 4.30
CA THR A 50 -37.97 -17.79 3.03
C THR A 50 -36.55 -17.73 2.49
N TYR A 51 -35.67 -16.92 3.08
CA TYR A 51 -34.26 -16.82 2.72
C TYR A 51 -33.42 -16.28 3.88
N ASP A 52 -32.15 -16.65 3.89
CA ASP A 52 -31.08 -16.01 4.65
C ASP A 52 -30.13 -15.36 3.64
N LEU A 53 -29.58 -14.19 3.98
CA LEU A 53 -28.58 -13.49 3.17
C LEU A 53 -27.35 -13.19 4.02
N VAL A 54 -26.18 -13.57 3.53
CA VAL A 54 -24.89 -13.26 4.14
C VAL A 54 -24.04 -12.53 3.10
N TYR A 55 -23.45 -11.40 3.51
CA TYR A 55 -22.43 -10.69 2.74
C TYR A 55 -21.07 -10.98 3.37
N VAL A 56 -20.14 -11.50 2.57
CA VAL A 56 -18.75 -11.69 2.99
C VAL A 56 -18.02 -10.36 2.78
N ASP A 57 -17.48 -9.80 3.85
CA ASP A 57 -16.61 -8.63 3.79
C ASP A 57 -15.18 -9.06 3.44
N SER A 58 -14.57 -9.88 4.31
CA SER A 58 -13.23 -10.44 4.10
C SER A 58 -13.05 -11.77 4.83
N PHE A 59 -11.98 -12.48 4.47
CA PHE A 59 -11.41 -13.58 5.27
C PHE A 59 -9.89 -13.58 5.09
N GLU A 60 -9.18 -14.04 6.11
CA GLU A 60 -7.73 -14.20 6.12
C GLU A 60 -7.41 -15.64 6.56
N ILE A 61 -6.35 -16.22 6.00
CA ILE A 61 -5.88 -17.55 6.38
C ILE A 61 -4.36 -17.59 6.35
N ASP A 62 -3.78 -17.92 7.49
CA ASP A 62 -2.37 -18.22 7.63
C ASP A 62 -2.13 -19.70 7.38
N TYR A 63 -1.15 -20.02 6.55
CA TYR A 63 -0.84 -21.41 6.21
C TYR A 63 0.63 -21.58 5.83
N TYR A 64 1.15 -22.78 6.02
CA TYR A 64 2.45 -23.15 5.52
C TYR A 64 2.40 -23.34 4.01
N ARG A 65 3.21 -22.58 3.30
CA ARG A 65 3.38 -22.68 1.85
C ARG A 65 4.76 -23.27 1.53
N ALA A 66 4.84 -24.03 0.45
CA ALA A 66 6.12 -24.45 -0.09
C ALA A 66 6.95 -23.23 -0.55
N TYR A 67 8.26 -23.27 -0.32
CA TYR A 67 9.19 -22.25 -0.81
C TYR A 67 9.40 -22.36 -2.32
N THR A 68 8.39 -21.98 -3.09
CA THR A 68 8.39 -21.97 -4.56
C THR A 68 8.03 -20.57 -5.05
N ALA A 69 8.95 -19.96 -5.76
CA ALA A 69 8.78 -18.65 -6.36
C ALA A 69 7.68 -18.65 -7.43
N GLU A 70 6.90 -17.59 -7.42
CA GLU A 70 5.93 -17.28 -8.48
C GLU A 70 6.40 -16.02 -9.19
N ASN A 71 6.44 -16.05 -10.52
CA ASN A 71 6.99 -14.96 -11.33
C ASN A 71 8.43 -14.57 -10.93
N ASP A 72 9.28 -15.55 -10.63
CA ASP A 72 10.67 -15.36 -10.19
C ASP A 72 10.85 -14.52 -8.90
N SER A 73 9.86 -14.55 -8.01
CA SER A 73 9.93 -13.89 -6.71
C SER A 73 9.19 -14.72 -5.64
N LEU A 74 9.71 -14.69 -4.42
CA LEU A 74 9.03 -15.20 -3.24
C LEU A 74 9.35 -14.32 -2.02
N LEU A 75 8.30 -13.81 -1.39
CA LEU A 75 8.34 -13.30 -0.03
C LEU A 75 7.94 -14.44 0.91
N PHE A 76 8.73 -14.70 1.95
CA PHE A 76 8.46 -15.78 2.89
C PHE A 76 9.08 -15.49 4.25
N ASP A 77 8.52 -16.13 5.27
CA ASP A 77 9.00 -16.03 6.63
C ASP A 77 10.03 -17.11 6.92
N GLY A 78 11.03 -16.73 7.71
CA GLY A 78 11.95 -17.64 8.35
C GLY A 78 11.26 -18.48 9.41
N ASP A 79 11.87 -19.61 9.73
CA ASP A 79 11.45 -20.44 10.85
C ASP A 79 11.72 -19.75 12.19
N GLY A 80 11.34 -20.38 13.31
CA GLY A 80 11.65 -19.84 14.64
C GLY A 80 13.16 -19.77 14.93
N ALA A 81 13.54 -19.26 16.10
CA ALA A 81 14.94 -19.11 16.48
C ALA A 81 15.77 -20.40 16.28
N GLY A 82 16.89 -20.30 15.59
CA GLY A 82 17.72 -21.45 15.22
C GLY A 82 18.63 -21.19 14.02
N THR A 83 19.38 -22.21 13.62
CA THR A 83 20.14 -22.22 12.37
C THR A 83 19.37 -23.05 11.33
N TRP A 84 19.05 -22.43 10.20
CA TRP A 84 18.21 -23.01 9.17
C TRP A 84 18.87 -22.93 7.81
N GLN A 85 18.62 -23.96 7.00
CA GLN A 85 18.95 -23.93 5.59
C GLN A 85 17.66 -23.85 4.77
N TYR A 86 17.52 -22.77 4.02
CA TYR A 86 16.37 -22.55 3.15
C TYR A 86 16.71 -22.97 1.72
N GLU A 87 15.72 -23.53 1.03
CA GLU A 87 15.77 -23.83 -0.41
C GLU A 87 14.52 -23.31 -1.07
N VAL A 88 14.67 -22.25 -1.88
CA VAL A 88 13.59 -21.64 -2.63
C VAL A 88 13.68 -22.10 -4.08
N ALA A 89 12.67 -22.83 -4.54
CA ALA A 89 12.57 -23.38 -5.90
C ALA A 89 11.74 -22.48 -6.83
N GLY A 90 11.56 -22.88 -8.09
CA GLY A 90 10.58 -22.26 -8.99
C GLY A 90 11.10 -21.11 -9.85
N PHE A 91 12.39 -20.81 -9.79
CA PHE A 91 12.98 -19.76 -10.61
C PHE A 91 13.27 -20.24 -12.05
N THR A 92 13.19 -19.30 -12.99
CA THR A 92 13.43 -19.52 -14.42
C THR A 92 14.86 -19.18 -14.86
N THR A 93 15.66 -18.55 -13.99
CA THR A 93 17.05 -18.16 -14.23
C THR A 93 17.96 -18.47 -13.04
N ASP A 94 19.27 -18.51 -13.27
CA ASP A 94 20.28 -18.69 -12.22
C ASP A 94 20.74 -17.39 -11.55
N ALA A 95 20.40 -16.22 -12.11
CA ALA A 95 20.69 -14.92 -11.53
C ALA A 95 19.68 -14.57 -10.43
N LEU A 96 19.99 -14.98 -9.19
CA LEU A 96 19.07 -14.89 -8.05
C LEU A 96 19.74 -14.20 -6.85
N GLU A 97 18.96 -13.45 -6.08
CA GLU A 97 19.37 -12.77 -4.86
C GLU A 97 18.38 -13.06 -3.72
N VAL A 98 18.87 -13.14 -2.48
CA VAL A 98 18.05 -13.14 -1.26
C VAL A 98 18.38 -11.92 -0.43
N PHE A 99 17.33 -11.29 0.09
CA PHE A 99 17.42 -10.22 1.07
C PHE A 99 16.71 -10.65 2.35
N ASP A 100 17.34 -10.37 3.49
CA ASP A 100 16.64 -10.24 4.76
C ASP A 100 16.02 -8.84 4.79
N ILE A 101 14.68 -8.82 4.88
CA ILE A 101 13.82 -7.63 4.88
C ILE A 101 13.09 -7.47 6.23
N THR A 102 13.56 -8.16 7.27
CA THR A 102 12.95 -8.12 8.62
C THR A 102 12.89 -6.70 9.17
N ASP A 103 13.95 -5.91 8.96
CA ASP A 103 13.95 -4.47 9.20
C ASP A 103 13.88 -3.71 7.86
N PRO A 104 12.75 -3.04 7.55
CA PRO A 104 12.61 -2.31 6.28
C PRO A 104 13.56 -1.11 6.17
N LEU A 105 14.14 -0.63 7.28
CA LEU A 105 15.14 0.44 7.29
C LEU A 105 16.57 -0.11 7.21
N SER A 106 16.76 -1.43 7.31
CA SER A 106 18.07 -2.08 7.34
C SER A 106 18.10 -3.39 6.55
N VAL A 107 17.61 -3.35 5.31
CA VAL A 107 17.60 -4.50 4.39
C VAL A 107 19.03 -5.01 4.14
N THR A 108 19.25 -6.30 4.34
CA THR A 108 20.57 -6.93 4.17
C THR A 108 20.54 -8.02 3.10
N ARG A 109 21.46 -7.96 2.13
CA ARG A 109 21.59 -9.01 1.12
C ARG A 109 22.40 -10.20 1.64
N MET A 110 21.87 -11.41 1.48
CA MET A 110 22.59 -12.65 1.74
C MET A 110 23.63 -12.91 0.64
N VAL A 111 24.89 -13.10 1.02
CA VAL A 111 26.00 -13.28 0.06
C VAL A 111 26.47 -14.73 -0.07
N SER A 112 26.20 -15.56 0.94
CA SER A 112 26.59 -16.98 0.98
C SER A 112 25.47 -17.85 0.43
N THR A 113 25.09 -17.62 -0.83
CA THR A 113 24.01 -18.34 -1.52
C THR A 113 24.56 -19.34 -2.54
N THR A 114 23.84 -20.44 -2.76
CA THR A 114 24.13 -21.41 -3.82
C THR A 114 22.91 -21.55 -4.73
N VAL A 115 23.11 -21.43 -6.03
CA VAL A 115 22.07 -21.70 -7.04
C VAL A 115 22.33 -23.05 -7.70
N VAL A 116 21.30 -23.89 -7.76
CA VAL A 116 21.35 -25.21 -8.40
C VAL A 116 20.22 -25.36 -9.41
N GLY A 117 20.40 -26.25 -10.39
CA GLY A 117 19.39 -26.58 -11.38
C GLY A 117 19.83 -26.30 -12.81
N SER A 118 19.04 -26.81 -13.75
CA SER A 118 19.21 -26.56 -15.19
C SER A 118 17.82 -26.45 -15.82
N GLY A 119 17.44 -25.25 -16.24
CA GLY A 119 16.11 -24.92 -16.76
C GLY A 119 15.14 -24.41 -15.69
N SER A 120 14.98 -25.13 -14.58
CA SER A 120 14.38 -24.63 -13.34
C SER A 120 15.45 -24.56 -12.27
N TYR A 121 15.48 -23.46 -11.53
CA TYR A 121 16.54 -23.14 -10.59
C TYR A 121 15.99 -23.06 -9.16
N SER A 122 16.83 -23.49 -8.21
CA SER A 122 16.62 -23.34 -6.79
C SER A 122 17.77 -22.57 -6.15
N LEU A 123 17.43 -21.66 -5.25
CA LEU A 123 18.34 -20.83 -4.46
C LEU A 123 18.42 -21.37 -3.03
N LYS A 124 19.63 -21.60 -2.54
CA LYS A 124 19.89 -22.11 -1.19
C LYS A 124 20.71 -21.11 -0.40
N PHE A 125 20.38 -20.93 0.87
CA PHE A 125 21.16 -20.14 1.82
C PHE A 125 20.95 -20.67 3.23
N GLU A 126 21.87 -20.34 4.12
CA GLU A 126 21.80 -20.66 5.56
C GLU A 126 21.74 -19.34 6.34
N ASP A 127 20.95 -19.33 7.41
CA ASP A 127 20.91 -18.21 8.34
C ASP A 127 20.75 -18.70 9.79
N THR A 128 21.27 -17.93 10.75
CA THR A 128 21.08 -18.16 12.18
C THR A 128 20.29 -17.00 12.77
N ILE A 129 19.03 -17.27 13.06
CA ILE A 129 18.03 -16.27 13.43
C ILE A 129 17.64 -16.39 14.90
N GLY A 130 17.39 -15.23 15.53
CA GLY A 130 17.02 -15.13 16.94
C GLY A 130 15.52 -15.09 17.21
N GLY A 131 14.71 -15.02 16.16
CA GLY A 131 13.26 -14.83 16.21
C GLY A 131 12.67 -14.84 14.80
N GLU A 132 11.53 -14.18 14.64
CA GLU A 132 10.87 -13.99 13.35
C GLU A 132 11.78 -13.21 12.39
N HIS A 133 11.89 -13.72 11.16
CA HIS A 133 12.60 -13.06 10.07
C HIS A 133 11.76 -13.11 8.80
N HIS A 134 11.89 -12.09 7.95
CA HIS A 134 11.23 -12.02 6.66
C HIS A 134 12.28 -11.97 5.56
N TYR A 135 12.11 -12.80 4.54
CA TYR A 135 13.02 -12.89 3.42
C TYR A 135 12.32 -12.60 2.10
N LEU A 136 13.11 -12.03 1.19
CA LEU A 136 12.71 -11.84 -0.19
C LEU A 136 13.75 -12.48 -1.11
N ALA A 137 13.37 -13.57 -1.77
CA ALA A 137 14.17 -14.23 -2.79
C ALA A 137 13.62 -13.87 -4.18
N LEU A 138 14.45 -13.28 -5.05
CA LEU A 138 14.01 -12.86 -6.37
C LEU A 138 15.13 -12.86 -7.40
N ARG A 139 14.75 -12.80 -8.68
CA ARG A 139 15.69 -12.39 -9.74
C ARG A 139 15.78 -10.85 -9.81
N PRO A 140 16.95 -10.25 -10.14
CA PRO A 140 17.12 -8.80 -10.15
C PRO A 140 16.11 -8.02 -11.01
N SER A 141 15.59 -8.58 -12.10
CA SER A 141 14.59 -7.88 -12.91
C SER A 141 13.19 -7.82 -12.26
N GLN A 142 12.99 -8.47 -11.12
CA GLN A 142 11.78 -8.34 -10.29
C GLN A 142 11.92 -7.21 -9.25
N TYR A 143 13.04 -6.47 -9.23
CA TYR A 143 13.11 -5.25 -8.44
C TYR A 143 11.95 -4.34 -8.81
N LYS A 144 11.20 -3.92 -7.79
CA LYS A 144 10.20 -2.88 -7.95
C LYS A 144 10.95 -1.62 -8.39
N SER A 145 10.61 -1.12 -9.58
CA SER A 145 11.06 0.20 -9.99
C SER A 145 10.37 1.25 -9.12
N HIS A 146 11.11 2.25 -8.68
CA HIS A 146 10.48 3.44 -8.13
C HIS A 146 9.64 4.06 -9.25
N PRO A 147 8.35 4.37 -9.01
CA PRO A 147 7.46 4.83 -10.06
C PRO A 147 7.94 6.14 -10.69
N LEU A 148 8.69 6.97 -9.94
CA LEU A 148 9.27 8.21 -10.43
C LEU A 148 10.36 8.71 -9.47
N ILE A 149 11.45 9.25 -10.01
CA ILE A 149 12.39 10.10 -9.28
C ILE A 149 12.29 11.46 -9.96
N LEU A 150 11.79 12.47 -9.24
CA LEU A 150 11.74 13.84 -9.71
C LEU A 150 12.86 14.65 -9.07
N GLU A 151 13.42 15.58 -9.83
CA GLU A 151 14.28 16.61 -9.27
C GLU A 151 13.39 17.59 -8.49
N ASP A 152 13.64 17.70 -7.19
CA ASP A 152 12.98 18.68 -6.33
C ASP A 152 13.66 20.05 -6.49
N THR A 153 12.83 21.08 -6.72
CA THR A 153 13.24 22.47 -6.60
C THR A 153 12.61 23.02 -5.32
N PRO A 154 13.40 23.23 -4.24
CA PRO A 154 12.83 23.55 -2.93
C PRO A 154 11.90 24.75 -2.94
N SER A 155 10.73 24.58 -2.35
CA SER A 155 9.73 25.62 -2.09
C SER A 155 9.75 26.09 -0.62
N SER A 156 8.87 27.04 -0.30
CA SER A 156 8.79 27.66 1.04
C SER A 156 7.34 27.96 1.43
N LEU A 157 6.40 27.10 1.04
CA LEU A 157 4.97 27.25 1.32
C LEU A 157 4.67 27.27 2.82
N ALA A 158 5.47 26.55 3.62
CA ALA A 158 5.43 26.56 5.08
C ALA A 158 6.11 27.79 5.73
N ASP A 159 6.61 28.77 4.97
CA ASP A 159 7.12 30.01 5.57
C ASP A 159 5.98 30.88 6.09
N THR A 160 5.98 31.16 7.40
CA THR A 160 4.98 32.01 8.07
C THR A 160 4.97 33.47 7.60
N SER A 161 6.00 33.91 6.87
CA SER A 161 6.06 35.26 6.29
C SER A 161 5.31 35.39 4.96
N ASN A 162 4.86 34.28 4.37
CA ASN A 162 3.95 34.29 3.22
C ASN A 162 2.61 34.92 3.60
N GLY A 163 1.87 35.41 2.60
CA GLY A 163 0.52 35.98 2.77
C GLY A 163 -0.17 36.20 1.42
N ALA A 164 -1.48 35.95 1.38
CA ALA A 164 -2.31 36.19 0.21
C ALA A 164 -3.80 36.16 0.58
N ASP A 165 -4.61 36.96 -0.10
CA ASP A 165 -6.08 36.87 -0.06
C ASP A 165 -6.60 35.73 -0.95
N TYR A 166 -5.88 35.45 -2.04
CA TYR A 166 -6.29 34.54 -3.11
C TYR A 166 -5.15 33.56 -3.45
N ILE A 167 -5.39 32.26 -3.31
CA ILE A 167 -4.41 31.23 -3.68
C ILE A 167 -4.85 30.53 -4.97
N ILE A 168 -3.97 30.47 -5.96
CA ILE A 168 -4.12 29.65 -7.16
C ILE A 168 -3.21 28.43 -6.99
N ILE A 169 -3.78 27.24 -6.94
CA ILE A 169 -3.03 25.97 -6.95
C ILE A 169 -3.12 25.41 -8.37
N THR A 170 -1.98 25.19 -9.01
CA THR A 170 -1.93 24.80 -10.43
C THR A 170 -0.78 23.83 -10.70
N HIS A 171 -0.88 23.05 -11.78
CA HIS A 171 0.27 22.33 -12.32
C HIS A 171 1.25 23.28 -13.02
N SER A 172 2.55 22.95 -12.99
CA SER A 172 3.64 23.69 -13.64
C SER A 172 3.34 24.05 -15.10
N ASP A 173 2.81 23.10 -15.88
CA ASP A 173 2.41 23.28 -17.28
C ASP A 173 1.39 24.41 -17.51
N PHE A 174 0.61 24.76 -16.49
CA PHE A 174 -0.42 25.81 -16.55
C PHE A 174 -0.03 27.09 -15.82
N ARG A 175 1.14 27.11 -15.16
CA ARG A 175 1.57 28.23 -14.32
C ARG A 175 1.60 29.56 -15.08
N ASP A 176 2.12 29.57 -16.30
CA ASP A 176 2.17 30.79 -17.12
C ASP A 176 0.76 31.21 -17.61
N ALA A 177 -0.13 30.26 -17.81
CA ALA A 177 -1.49 30.53 -18.27
C ALA A 177 -2.36 31.20 -17.18
N VAL A 178 -2.03 31.03 -15.90
CA VAL A 178 -2.77 31.64 -14.78
C VAL A 178 -2.26 33.03 -14.39
N ILE A 179 -1.07 33.44 -14.88
CA ILE A 179 -0.48 34.76 -14.59
C ILE A 179 -1.44 35.93 -14.92
N PRO A 180 -2.12 35.98 -16.08
CA PRO A 180 -3.05 37.07 -16.38
C PRO A 180 -4.21 37.17 -15.39
N LEU A 181 -4.65 36.02 -14.83
CA LEU A 181 -5.70 36.01 -13.81
C LEU A 181 -5.17 36.49 -12.47
N ARG A 182 -3.97 36.09 -12.06
CA ARG A 182 -3.29 36.63 -10.87
C ARG A 182 -3.23 38.16 -10.95
N ASP A 183 -2.69 38.70 -12.05
CA ASP A 183 -2.54 40.15 -12.24
C ASP A 183 -3.89 40.88 -12.19
N HIS A 184 -4.94 40.26 -12.74
CA HIS A 184 -6.29 40.80 -12.67
C HIS A 184 -6.83 40.88 -11.23
N ARG A 185 -6.56 39.86 -10.39
CA ARG A 185 -6.97 39.84 -8.98
C ARG A 185 -6.16 40.81 -8.13
N GLU A 186 -4.86 40.91 -8.36
CA GLU A 186 -4.02 41.93 -7.73
C GLU A 186 -4.49 43.35 -8.08
N GLY A 187 -4.89 43.58 -9.33
CA GLY A 187 -5.50 44.85 -9.77
C GLY A 187 -6.84 45.18 -9.08
N GLN A 188 -7.48 44.19 -8.45
CA GLN A 188 -8.68 44.34 -7.63
C GLN A 188 -8.36 44.51 -6.13
N GLY A 189 -7.08 44.55 -5.76
CA GLY A 189 -6.62 44.69 -4.38
C GLY A 189 -6.58 43.37 -3.60
N LEU A 190 -6.58 42.22 -4.28
CA LEU A 190 -6.41 40.90 -3.66
C LEU A 190 -4.96 40.43 -3.85
N GLY A 191 -4.19 40.35 -2.78
CA GLY A 191 -2.88 39.72 -2.81
C GLY A 191 -3.03 38.27 -3.29
N THR A 192 -2.33 37.90 -4.37
CA THR A 192 -2.56 36.61 -5.03
C THR A 192 -1.28 35.80 -5.09
N PHE A 193 -1.33 34.56 -4.60
CA PHE A 193 -0.21 33.62 -4.61
C PHE A 193 -0.49 32.48 -5.59
N ILE A 194 0.51 32.08 -6.37
CA ILE A 194 0.44 30.90 -7.24
C ILE A 194 1.33 29.83 -6.63
N ALA A 195 0.73 28.73 -6.17
CA ALA A 195 1.41 27.54 -5.69
C ALA A 195 1.44 26.47 -6.80
N ASP A 196 2.60 25.86 -7.03
CA ASP A 196 2.66 24.62 -7.80
C ASP A 196 2.09 23.48 -6.95
N VAL A 197 1.28 22.63 -7.55
CA VAL A 197 0.70 21.49 -6.83
C VAL A 197 1.77 20.47 -6.41
N GLN A 198 2.89 20.37 -7.14
CA GLN A 198 3.99 19.50 -6.75
C GLN A 198 4.66 19.98 -5.46
N ASP A 199 4.92 21.29 -5.32
CA ASP A 199 5.43 21.89 -4.09
C ASP A 199 4.52 21.62 -2.89
N VAL A 200 3.20 21.66 -3.12
CA VAL A 200 2.21 21.31 -2.09
C VAL A 200 2.36 19.85 -1.66
N TYR A 201 2.57 18.92 -2.60
CA TYR A 201 2.78 17.51 -2.26
C TYR A 201 4.09 17.29 -1.52
N ASP A 202 5.15 17.97 -1.93
CA ASP A 202 6.49 17.82 -1.36
C ASP A 202 6.51 18.29 0.10
N GLU A 203 5.93 19.47 0.39
CA GLU A 203 5.92 20.03 1.74
C GLU A 203 4.85 19.44 2.67
N PHE A 204 3.68 19.04 2.15
CA PHE A 204 2.52 18.65 2.98
C PHE A 204 2.13 17.16 2.89
N SER A 205 2.84 16.37 2.08
CA SER A 205 2.64 14.92 1.98
C SER A 205 3.92 14.14 1.67
N TYR A 206 5.10 14.73 1.88
CA TYR A 206 6.39 14.08 1.62
C TYR A 206 6.56 13.62 0.16
N GLY A 207 5.99 14.39 -0.78
CA GLY A 207 5.99 14.13 -2.22
C GLY A 207 4.96 13.09 -2.68
N ILE A 208 4.12 12.58 -1.79
CA ILE A 208 3.07 11.63 -2.12
C ILE A 208 1.90 12.38 -2.76
N PHE A 209 1.47 11.94 -3.95
CA PHE A 209 0.27 12.47 -4.58
C PHE A 209 -0.96 12.15 -3.71
N ASP A 210 -1.44 13.14 -2.96
CA ASP A 210 -2.54 12.94 -2.01
C ASP A 210 -3.38 14.23 -1.86
N PRO A 211 -4.71 14.19 -2.05
CA PRO A 211 -5.57 15.36 -1.88
C PRO A 211 -5.54 15.96 -0.47
N ARG A 212 -5.13 15.19 0.55
CA ARG A 212 -4.90 15.69 1.92
C ARG A 212 -3.81 16.75 1.97
N ALA A 213 -2.80 16.69 1.11
CA ALA A 213 -1.74 17.69 1.03
C ALA A 213 -2.30 19.09 0.72
N ILE A 214 -3.21 19.16 -0.26
CA ILE A 214 -3.89 20.41 -0.64
C ILE A 214 -4.72 20.96 0.52
N ARG A 215 -5.46 20.09 1.22
CA ARG A 215 -6.23 20.48 2.41
C ARG A 215 -5.33 21.02 3.51
N ASP A 216 -4.23 20.32 3.78
CA ASP A 216 -3.32 20.62 4.89
C ASP A 216 -2.50 21.88 4.60
N PHE A 217 -2.08 22.10 3.35
CA PHE A 217 -1.51 23.37 2.88
C PHE A 217 -2.48 24.55 3.08
N LEU A 218 -3.72 24.43 2.61
CA LEU A 218 -4.69 25.52 2.73
C LEU A 218 -5.04 25.85 4.18
N ARG A 219 -5.12 24.82 5.05
CA ARG A 219 -5.27 25.03 6.50
C ARG A 219 -4.05 25.73 7.08
N TYR A 220 -2.84 25.27 6.73
CA TYR A 220 -1.60 25.87 7.20
C TYR A 220 -1.51 27.35 6.81
N ALA A 221 -1.78 27.67 5.54
CA ALA A 221 -1.79 29.03 5.03
C ALA A 221 -2.83 29.89 5.77
N TYR A 222 -4.03 29.37 5.99
CA TYR A 222 -5.07 30.08 6.74
C TYR A 222 -4.67 30.37 8.21
N ASP A 223 -4.03 29.42 8.88
CA ASP A 223 -3.72 29.50 10.30
C ASP A 223 -2.39 30.24 10.59
N ASN A 224 -1.44 30.26 9.65
CA ASN A 224 -0.04 30.65 9.94
C ASN A 224 0.57 31.69 9.00
N TRP A 225 -0.01 31.96 7.82
CA TRP A 225 0.48 33.05 6.96
C TRP A 225 0.10 34.41 7.55
N VAL A 226 0.80 35.46 7.12
CA VAL A 226 0.55 36.82 7.60
C VAL A 226 -0.86 37.30 7.23
N ASP A 227 -1.48 38.07 8.13
CA ASP A 227 -2.79 38.65 7.90
C ASP A 227 -2.83 39.56 6.65
N PRO A 228 -3.95 39.59 5.91
CA PRO A 228 -5.16 38.79 6.13
C PRO A 228 -4.99 37.34 5.66
N PRO A 229 -5.67 36.37 6.30
CA PRO A 229 -5.61 34.99 5.88
C PRO A 229 -6.31 34.79 4.52
N PRO A 230 -5.88 33.78 3.73
CA PRO A 230 -6.51 33.44 2.46
C PRO A 230 -8.03 33.28 2.58
N SER A 231 -8.76 33.98 1.72
CA SER A 231 -10.22 33.94 1.65
C SER A 231 -10.74 33.21 0.42
N TYR A 232 -9.89 33.04 -0.60
CA TYR A 232 -10.26 32.44 -1.88
C TYR A 232 -9.21 31.43 -2.35
N VAL A 233 -9.68 30.36 -2.98
CA VAL A 233 -8.82 29.35 -3.61
C VAL A 233 -9.36 29.06 -5.01
N LEU A 234 -8.45 28.96 -5.97
CA LEU A 234 -8.71 28.40 -7.30
C LEU A 234 -7.82 27.19 -7.52
N LEU A 235 -8.43 26.06 -7.86
CA LEU A 235 -7.71 24.86 -8.31
C LEU A 235 -7.73 24.86 -9.85
N VAL A 236 -6.56 24.79 -10.47
CA VAL A 236 -6.39 24.81 -11.92
C VAL A 236 -5.78 23.49 -12.38
N GLY A 237 -6.60 22.69 -13.04
CA GLY A 237 -6.27 21.35 -13.49
C GLY A 237 -7.53 20.51 -13.66
N ASP A 238 -7.36 19.23 -13.98
CA ASP A 238 -8.46 18.26 -14.00
C ASP A 238 -8.37 17.34 -12.79
N GLY A 239 -9.52 16.83 -12.35
CA GLY A 239 -9.59 15.84 -11.27
C GLY A 239 -9.47 14.43 -11.83
N ASN A 240 -8.80 13.54 -11.10
CA ASN A 240 -8.82 12.10 -11.37
C ASN A 240 -9.35 11.36 -10.13
N TYR A 241 -10.08 10.26 -10.35
CA TYR A 241 -10.60 9.40 -9.28
C TYR A 241 -9.55 8.41 -8.75
N ASP A 242 -8.43 8.27 -9.46
CA ASP A 242 -7.33 7.38 -9.09
C ASP A 242 -6.29 8.15 -8.27
N PHE A 243 -6.39 8.06 -6.94
CA PHE A 243 -5.47 8.62 -5.95
C PHE A 243 -5.24 7.61 -4.83
#